data_AF-A0A225NL45-F1
#
_entry.id   AF-A0A225NL45-F1
#
_cell.length_a   1.000
_cell.length_b   1.000
_cell.length_c   1.000
_cell.angle_alpha   90.00
_cell.angle_beta   90.00
_cell.angle_gamma   90.00
#
_symmetry.space_group_name_H-M   'P 1'
#
loop_
_entity.id
_entity.type
_entity.pdbx_description
1 polymer ?
#
loop_
_entity_poly.entity_id
_entity_poly.type
_entity_poly.pdbx_seq_one_letter_code
_entity_poly.pdbx_strand_id
1 'polypeptide(L)'
;MPTSFQTDDSAIAISLFRDLGTGQWFVARMDLSFGNVLHQIRFRSASPLEQAFCATFVDRLRDYLPRRPDPTVLADSSVSFQLDHVVLKGIRVIATRVMDGYQTIVVRFASALGALTSILAPGYRPDPVAQALEEPEQHEALTVQAQAEPAQDKIAEPDRVPSRI
;
A
#
# COMPACT_ATOMS: atom_id res chain seq x y z
N MET A 1 41.73 -13.48 -15.03
CA MET A 1 40.57 -12.77 -15.60
C MET A 1 39.60 -12.50 -14.46
N PRO A 2 39.49 -11.27 -13.92
CA PRO A 2 38.41 -10.96 -13.00
C PRO A 2 37.13 -10.84 -13.83
N THR A 3 36.22 -11.80 -13.71
CA THR A 3 34.84 -11.61 -14.13
C THR A 3 34.21 -10.62 -13.17
N SER A 4 34.20 -9.35 -13.58
CA SER A 4 33.33 -8.34 -13.00
C SER A 4 31.90 -8.83 -13.19
N PHE A 5 31.33 -9.46 -12.18
CA PHE A 5 29.89 -9.60 -12.08
C PHE A 5 29.38 -8.18 -11.86
N GLN A 6 29.10 -7.49 -12.97
CA GLN A 6 28.26 -6.32 -12.96
C GLN A 6 26.88 -6.86 -12.58
N THR A 7 26.68 -7.01 -11.27
CA THR A 7 25.37 -7.26 -10.70
C THR A 7 24.55 -6.09 -11.19
N ASP A 8 23.53 -6.37 -12.00
CA ASP A 8 22.42 -5.46 -12.22
C ASP A 8 22.10 -4.86 -10.84
N ASP A 9 22.38 -3.56 -10.66
CA ASP A 9 22.44 -2.88 -9.35
C ASP A 9 21.02 -2.58 -8.83
N SER A 10 20.16 -3.57 -9.05
CA SER A 10 18.73 -3.58 -8.86
C SER A 10 18.48 -4.43 -7.63
N ALA A 11 18.29 -3.79 -6.48
CA ALA A 11 18.13 -4.46 -5.18
C ALA A 11 16.85 -4.02 -4.50
N ILE A 12 16.25 -4.92 -3.73
CA ILE A 12 15.07 -4.62 -2.92
C ILE A 12 15.43 -4.81 -1.46
N ALA A 13 15.04 -3.85 -0.62
CA ALA A 13 15.02 -4.02 0.83
C ALA A 13 13.61 -3.74 1.36
N ILE A 14 13.12 -4.62 2.21
CA ILE A 14 11.79 -4.54 2.84
C ILE A 14 12.00 -4.54 4.35
N SER A 15 11.56 -3.49 5.00
CA SER A 15 11.56 -3.39 6.46
C SER A 15 10.21 -3.86 6.99
N LEU A 16 10.26 -4.90 7.80
CA LEU A 16 9.14 -5.52 8.47
C LEU A 16 9.28 -5.36 9.97
N PHE A 17 8.16 -5.48 10.69
CA PHE A 17 8.18 -5.71 12.11
C PHE A 17 7.14 -6.76 12.49
N ARG A 18 7.47 -7.55 13.49
CA ARG A 18 6.58 -8.53 14.11
C ARG A 18 6.09 -7.97 15.42
N ASP A 19 4.77 -7.92 15.61
CA ASP A 19 4.19 -7.78 16.94
C ASP A 19 4.23 -9.15 17.64
N LEU A 20 4.88 -9.24 18.80
CA LEU A 20 4.96 -10.49 19.56
C LEU A 20 3.71 -10.80 20.38
N GLY A 21 2.85 -9.80 20.64
CA GLY A 21 1.58 -10.00 21.32
C GLY A 21 0.57 -10.74 20.43
N THR A 22 0.48 -10.35 19.17
CA THR A 22 -0.44 -10.95 18.18
C THR A 22 0.23 -11.97 17.25
N GLY A 23 1.56 -11.92 17.13
CA GLY A 23 2.32 -12.71 16.16
C GLY A 23 2.24 -12.18 14.72
N GLN A 24 1.54 -11.07 14.48
CA GLN A 24 1.32 -10.52 13.14
C GLN A 24 2.54 -9.79 12.59
N TRP A 25 2.68 -9.84 11.26
CA TRP A 25 3.73 -9.16 10.51
C TRP A 25 3.18 -7.91 9.84
N PHE A 26 3.94 -6.82 9.95
CA PHE A 26 3.61 -5.54 9.35
C PHE A 26 4.78 -5.02 8.54
N VAL A 27 4.46 -4.26 7.50
CA VAL A 27 5.43 -3.59 6.62
C VAL A 27 5.56 -2.15 7.04
N ALA A 28 6.80 -1.71 7.25
CA ALA A 28 7.12 -0.30 7.54
C ALA A 28 7.54 0.45 6.28
N ARG A 29 8.35 -0.19 5.43
CA ARG A 29 9.02 0.47 4.30
C ARG A 29 9.46 -0.54 3.27
N MET A 30 9.44 -0.14 2.01
CA MET A 30 10.14 -0.84 0.93
C MET A 30 11.04 0.13 0.18
N ASP A 31 12.26 -0.30 -0.08
CA ASP A 31 13.28 0.40 -0.85
C ASP A 31 13.61 -0.40 -2.10
N LEU A 32 13.58 0.27 -3.25
CA LEU A 32 13.95 -0.26 -4.55
C LEU A 32 15.15 0.54 -5.05
N SER A 33 16.29 -0.10 -5.15
CA SER A 33 17.49 0.46 -5.75
C SER A 33 17.57 0.00 -7.19
N PHE A 34 17.90 0.90 -8.12
CA PHE A 34 18.19 0.62 -9.52
C PHE A 34 19.33 1.53 -10.00
N GLY A 35 20.55 0.99 -10.10
CA GLY A 35 21.72 1.80 -10.40
C GLY A 35 21.89 2.91 -9.36
N ASN A 36 21.91 4.17 -9.80
CA ASN A 36 22.06 5.33 -8.92
C ASN A 36 20.72 5.87 -8.36
N VAL A 37 19.59 5.20 -8.63
CA VAL A 37 18.26 5.66 -8.22
C VAL A 37 17.74 4.81 -7.06
N LEU A 38 17.26 5.48 -6.01
CA LEU A 38 16.58 4.86 -4.88
C LEU A 38 15.11 5.32 -4.87
N HIS A 39 14.19 4.39 -5.12
CA HIS A 39 12.76 4.60 -4.95
C HIS A 39 12.32 4.04 -3.61
N GLN A 40 11.73 4.90 -2.78
CA GLN A 40 11.21 4.52 -1.48
C GLN A 40 9.68 4.52 -1.50
N ILE A 41 9.09 3.42 -1.05
CA ILE A 41 7.65 3.28 -0.84
C ILE A 41 7.42 3.24 0.67
N ARG A 42 6.71 4.27 1.17
CA ARG A 42 6.34 4.40 2.59
C ARG A 42 4.87 4.05 2.75
N PHE A 43 4.59 3.23 3.75
CA PHE A 43 3.23 2.89 4.15
C PHE A 43 2.76 3.95 5.15
N ARG A 44 1.56 4.53 4.95
CA ARG A 44 1.02 5.60 5.83
C ARG A 44 0.84 5.12 7.27
N SER A 45 0.57 3.83 7.44
CA SER A 45 0.45 3.15 8.71
C SER A 45 1.06 1.75 8.59
N ALA A 46 1.34 1.14 9.74
CA ALA A 46 1.63 -0.27 9.91
C ALA A 46 0.66 -1.12 9.08
N SER A 47 1.06 -1.54 7.88
CA SER A 47 0.19 -2.29 6.98
C SER A 47 0.47 -3.78 7.15
N PRO A 48 -0.53 -4.64 7.43
CA PRO A 48 -0.33 -6.08 7.50
C PRO A 48 0.36 -6.60 6.24
N LEU A 49 1.27 -7.56 6.41
CA LEU A 49 2.07 -8.12 5.32
C LEU A 49 1.19 -8.62 4.16
N GLU A 50 0.08 -9.27 4.50
CA GLU A 50 -0.91 -9.83 3.59
C GLU A 50 -1.69 -8.77 2.80
N GLN A 51 -1.74 -7.52 3.30
CA GLN A 51 -2.42 -6.40 2.62
C GLN A 51 -1.46 -5.57 1.77
N ALA A 52 -0.18 -5.54 2.12
CA ALA A 52 0.83 -4.75 1.42
C ALA A 52 1.33 -5.43 0.12
N PHE A 53 1.36 -6.77 0.09
CA PHE A 53 1.95 -7.54 -1.00
C PHE A 53 0.99 -8.56 -1.59
N CYS A 54 1.29 -9.05 -2.80
CA CYS A 54 0.54 -10.14 -3.42
C CYS A 54 0.73 -11.47 -2.68
N ALA A 55 -0.31 -12.32 -2.68
CA ALA A 55 -0.33 -13.58 -1.92
C ALA A 55 0.86 -14.50 -2.25
N THR A 56 1.17 -14.67 -3.54
CA THR A 56 2.28 -15.53 -3.99
C THR A 56 3.64 -15.09 -3.43
N PHE A 57 3.87 -13.78 -3.31
CA PHE A 57 5.08 -13.27 -2.70
C PHE A 57 5.10 -13.53 -1.19
N VAL A 58 3.99 -13.27 -0.50
CA VAL A 58 3.86 -13.48 0.95
C VAL A 58 4.07 -14.94 1.31
N ASP A 59 3.46 -15.88 0.58
CA ASP A 59 3.58 -17.31 0.85
C ASP A 59 5.03 -17.79 0.76
N ARG A 60 5.77 -17.36 -0.27
CA ARG A 60 7.19 -17.69 -0.41
C ARG A 60 8.05 -17.01 0.65
N LEU A 61 7.72 -15.77 1.01
CA LEU A 61 8.47 -15.01 2.01
C LEU A 61 8.38 -15.63 3.40
N ARG A 62 7.22 -16.19 3.76
CA ARG A 62 6.94 -16.78 5.09
C ARG A 62 7.93 -17.87 5.48
N ASP A 63 8.41 -18.66 4.52
CA ASP A 63 9.39 -19.73 4.79
C ASP A 63 10.74 -19.20 5.30
N TYR A 64 11.06 -17.94 5.02
CA TYR A 64 12.31 -17.28 5.40
C TYR A 64 12.16 -16.35 6.61
N LEU A 65 10.94 -16.12 7.10
CA LEU A 65 10.72 -15.30 8.28
C LEU A 65 11.11 -16.09 9.55
N PRO A 66 11.81 -15.45 10.51
CA PRO A 66 12.24 -16.14 11.71
C PRO A 66 11.04 -16.52 12.57
N ARG A 67 11.03 -17.78 13.01
CA ARG A 67 9.98 -18.31 13.90
C ARG A 67 10.18 -17.84 15.34
N ARG A 68 11.44 -17.66 15.75
CA ARG A 68 11.83 -17.23 17.10
C ARG A 68 12.23 -15.75 17.12
N PRO A 69 12.02 -15.05 18.25
CA PRO A 69 12.36 -13.64 18.41
C PRO A 69 13.86 -13.35 18.58
N ASP A 70 14.72 -14.37 18.46
CA ASP A 70 16.16 -14.23 18.62
C ASP A 70 16.78 -13.43 17.46
N PRO A 71 17.80 -12.59 17.73
CA PRO A 71 18.57 -11.96 16.66
C PRO A 71 19.18 -13.03 15.74
N THR A 72 18.97 -12.90 14.44
CA THR A 72 19.48 -13.86 13.46
C THR A 72 19.76 -13.20 12.12
N VAL A 73 20.72 -13.77 11.40
CA VAL A 73 21.03 -13.41 10.01
C VAL A 73 20.95 -14.67 9.18
N LEU A 74 20.01 -14.69 8.23
CA LEU A 74 19.91 -15.72 7.20
C LEU A 74 20.35 -15.09 5.88
N ALA A 75 21.20 -15.78 5.13
CA ALA A 75 21.60 -15.38 3.80
C ALA A 75 21.66 -16.61 2.90
N ASP A 76 20.90 -16.59 1.82
CA ASP A 76 20.85 -17.68 0.86
C ASP A 76 20.83 -17.12 -0.56
N SER A 77 21.96 -17.24 -1.26
CA SER A 77 22.16 -16.77 -2.63
C SER A 77 21.50 -17.67 -3.68
N SER A 78 21.13 -18.90 -3.32
CA SER A 78 20.54 -19.88 -4.24
C SER A 78 19.03 -19.67 -4.45
N VAL A 79 18.40 -18.92 -3.55
CA VAL A 79 16.97 -18.66 -3.58
C VAL A 79 16.61 -17.74 -4.74
N SER A 80 15.58 -18.15 -5.50
CA SER A 80 14.96 -17.32 -6.53
C SER A 80 13.44 -17.33 -6.40
N PHE A 81 12.85 -16.15 -6.34
CA PHE A 81 11.40 -15.97 -6.39
C PHE A 81 11.06 -15.58 -7.82
N GLN A 82 10.39 -16.50 -8.52
CA GLN A 82 9.84 -16.25 -9.85
C GLN A 82 8.36 -15.95 -9.70
N LEU A 83 8.00 -14.69 -9.95
CA LEU A 83 6.65 -14.16 -9.96
C LEU A 83 6.32 -13.69 -11.39
N ASP A 84 5.04 -13.43 -11.67
CA ASP A 84 4.53 -13.23 -13.04
C ASP A 84 5.28 -12.19 -13.87
N HIS A 85 5.74 -11.10 -13.25
CA HIS A 85 6.42 -9.99 -13.92
C HIS A 85 7.75 -9.60 -13.29
N VAL A 86 8.24 -10.40 -12.33
CA VAL A 86 9.44 -10.07 -11.56
C VAL A 86 10.14 -11.31 -11.05
N VAL A 87 11.47 -11.26 -11.11
CA VAL A 87 12.36 -12.27 -10.55
C VAL A 87 13.22 -11.64 -9.47
N LEU A 88 13.17 -12.18 -8.26
CA LEU A 88 14.02 -11.78 -7.14
C LEU A 88 15.02 -12.88 -6.85
N LYS A 89 16.30 -12.54 -6.62
CA LYS A 89 17.37 -13.51 -6.37
C LYS A 89 18.20 -13.14 -5.15
N GLY A 90 18.64 -14.17 -4.44
CA GLY A 90 19.55 -14.08 -3.30
C GLY A 90 18.92 -13.35 -2.13
N ILE A 91 18.27 -14.10 -1.24
CA ILE A 91 17.59 -13.54 -0.08
C ILE A 91 18.55 -13.37 1.10
N ARG A 92 18.42 -12.26 1.81
CA ARG A 92 19.06 -12.01 3.09
C ARG A 92 18.04 -11.48 4.07
N VAL A 93 17.86 -12.17 5.20
CA VAL A 93 16.96 -11.78 6.27
C VAL A 93 17.79 -11.43 7.49
N ILE A 94 17.61 -10.23 8.01
CA ILE A 94 18.30 -9.72 9.20
C ILE A 94 17.22 -9.42 10.24
N ALA A 95 17.16 -10.24 11.29
CA ALA A 95 16.26 -10.04 12.41
C ALA A 95 17.04 -9.44 13.58
N THR A 96 16.52 -8.35 14.15
CA THR A 96 17.13 -7.71 15.31
C THR A 96 16.60 -8.29 16.61
N ARG A 97 17.18 -7.86 17.74
CA ARG A 97 16.58 -8.09 19.05
C ARG A 97 15.20 -7.44 19.13
N VAL A 98 14.38 -7.98 20.02
CA VAL A 98 13.07 -7.43 20.38
C VAL A 98 13.23 -6.16 21.20
N MET A 99 12.43 -5.15 20.89
CA MET A 99 12.29 -3.94 21.70
C MET A 99 10.80 -3.59 21.80
N ASP A 100 10.32 -3.30 23.01
CA ASP A 100 8.93 -2.88 23.28
C ASP A 100 7.85 -3.83 22.73
N GLY A 101 8.13 -5.14 22.73
CA GLY A 101 7.21 -6.15 22.21
C GLY A 101 7.25 -6.34 20.68
N TYR A 102 8.10 -5.58 19.98
CA TYR A 102 8.27 -5.66 18.53
C TYR A 102 9.63 -6.22 18.13
N GLN A 103 9.65 -7.06 17.09
CA GLN A 103 10.88 -7.51 16.44
C GLN A 103 11.00 -6.87 15.06
N THR A 104 12.07 -6.10 14.82
CA THR A 104 12.34 -5.51 13.51
C THR A 104 13.12 -6.47 12.62
N ILE A 105 12.73 -6.55 11.35
CA ILE A 105 13.37 -7.40 10.34
C ILE A 105 13.60 -6.62 9.06
N VAL A 106 14.77 -6.82 8.45
CA VAL A 106 15.05 -6.36 7.10
C VAL A 106 15.24 -7.57 6.19
N VAL A 107 14.41 -7.66 5.16
CA VAL A 107 14.54 -8.64 4.09
C VAL A 107 15.12 -7.94 2.87
N ARG A 108 16.23 -8.45 2.34
CA ARG A 108 16.90 -7.91 1.16
C ARG A 108 17.04 -8.97 0.09
N PHE A 109 16.80 -8.60 -1.16
CA PHE A 109 17.17 -9.39 -2.33
C PHE A 109 18.40 -8.78 -2.99
N ALA A 110 19.38 -9.62 -3.33
CA ALA A 110 20.64 -9.21 -3.92
C ALA A 110 20.47 -8.71 -5.36
N SER A 111 19.50 -9.27 -6.09
CA SER A 111 19.16 -8.85 -7.45
C SER A 111 17.65 -8.94 -7.66
N ALA A 112 17.11 -7.99 -8.42
CA ALA A 112 15.71 -7.91 -8.77
C ALA A 112 15.58 -7.50 -10.25
N LEU A 113 14.81 -8.27 -11.02
CA LEU A 113 14.64 -8.05 -12.46
C LEU A 113 13.15 -8.03 -12.81
N GLY A 114 12.71 -7.01 -13.55
CA GLY A 114 11.33 -6.86 -14.00
C GLY A 114 10.55 -5.78 -13.25
N ALA A 115 9.22 -5.88 -13.27
CA ALA A 115 8.32 -4.87 -12.72
C ALA A 115 8.18 -5.02 -11.19
N LEU A 116 9.05 -4.37 -10.41
CA LEU A 116 9.08 -4.55 -8.94
C LEU A 116 7.80 -4.11 -8.25
N THR A 117 7.08 -3.14 -8.81
CA THR A 117 5.77 -2.70 -8.28
C THR A 117 4.70 -3.79 -8.39
N SER A 118 4.90 -4.84 -9.20
CA SER A 118 3.94 -5.94 -9.33
C SER A 118 3.82 -6.79 -8.06
N ILE A 119 4.85 -6.80 -7.19
CA ILE A 119 4.80 -7.52 -5.90
C ILE A 119 3.88 -6.84 -4.89
N LEU A 120 3.59 -5.55 -5.08
CA LEU A 120 2.70 -4.80 -4.22
C LEU A 120 1.24 -5.11 -4.55
N ALA A 121 0.42 -5.08 -3.52
CA ALA A 121 -1.03 -5.09 -3.68
C ALA A 121 -1.47 -3.84 -4.48
N PRO A 122 -2.59 -3.91 -5.24
CA PRO A 122 -3.03 -2.85 -6.14
C PRO A 122 -3.07 -1.45 -5.51
N GLY A 123 -3.55 -1.33 -4.26
CA GLY A 123 -3.66 -0.04 -3.55
C GLY A 123 -2.34 0.65 -3.19
N TYR A 124 -1.21 -0.04 -3.30
CA TYR A 124 0.13 0.51 -3.03
C TYR A 124 0.97 0.69 -4.29
N ARG A 125 0.43 0.35 -5.48
CA ARG A 125 1.15 0.54 -6.74
C ARG A 125 1.17 2.04 -7.07
N PRO A 126 2.33 2.61 -7.43
CA PRO A 126 2.47 4.03 -7.74
C PRO A 126 1.90 4.42 -9.12
N ASP A 127 0.85 3.75 -9.60
CA ASP A 127 0.30 3.99 -10.94
C ASP A 127 -0.42 5.35 -11.02
N PRO A 128 -0.10 6.21 -11.99
CA PRO A 128 -0.72 7.53 -12.15
C PRO A 128 -2.19 7.49 -12.60
N VAL A 129 -2.74 6.33 -12.97
CA VAL A 129 -4.13 6.23 -13.49
C VAL A 129 -5.17 5.95 -12.38
N ALA A 130 -4.75 5.43 -11.23
CA ALA A 130 -5.70 5.00 -10.18
C ALA A 130 -6.20 6.14 -9.28
N GLN A 131 -5.53 7.30 -9.24
CA GLN A 131 -5.97 8.43 -8.42
C GLN A 131 -7.06 9.30 -9.07
N ALA A 132 -7.45 9.04 -10.32
CA ALA A 132 -8.44 9.84 -11.05
C ALA A 132 -9.87 9.25 -11.03
N LEU A 133 -10.12 8.13 -10.34
CA LEU A 133 -11.42 7.43 -10.38
C LEU A 133 -12.04 7.15 -9.00
N GLU A 134 -11.44 7.64 -7.91
CA GLU A 134 -11.97 7.44 -6.56
C GLU A 134 -12.20 8.78 -5.82
N GLU A 135 -12.98 9.67 -6.43
CA GLU A 135 -13.82 10.60 -5.66
C GLU A 135 -15.27 10.10 -5.75
N PRO A 136 -15.78 9.34 -4.77
CA PRO A 136 -17.22 9.21 -4.62
C PRO A 136 -17.74 10.53 -4.04
N GLU A 137 -18.36 11.35 -4.87
CA GLU A 137 -19.21 12.46 -4.42
C GLU A 137 -20.37 11.89 -3.58
N GLN A 138 -20.14 11.74 -2.28
CA GLN A 138 -21.15 11.38 -1.28
C GLN A 138 -21.34 12.54 -0.28
N HIS A 139 -21.88 13.65 -0.75
CA HIS A 139 -22.48 14.74 0.05
C HIS A 139 -23.58 15.32 -0.87
N GLU A 140 -24.87 15.47 -0.56
CA GLU A 140 -25.56 15.60 0.71
C GLU A 140 -27.07 15.51 0.40
N ALA A 141 -27.73 14.43 0.82
CA ALA A 141 -29.19 14.34 0.84
C ALA A 141 -29.63 14.34 2.31
N LEU A 142 -29.67 15.52 2.94
CA LEU A 142 -30.53 15.82 4.09
C LEU A 142 -30.35 17.29 4.51
N THR A 143 -31.31 18.17 4.19
CA THR A 143 -31.69 19.25 5.11
C THR A 143 -33.19 19.49 4.96
N VAL A 144 -33.86 19.26 6.08
CA VAL A 144 -35.28 19.40 6.34
C VAL A 144 -35.62 20.88 6.52
N GLN A 145 -36.76 21.28 5.95
CA GLN A 145 -37.69 22.36 6.32
C GLN A 145 -37.20 23.39 7.36
N ALA A 146 -37.24 24.68 6.99
CA ALA A 146 -37.98 25.73 7.72
C ALA A 146 -37.60 27.11 7.18
N GLN A 147 -38.53 27.80 6.51
CA GLN A 147 -38.75 29.24 6.68
C GLN A 147 -40.05 29.63 5.95
N ALA A 148 -41.13 29.60 6.71
CA ALA A 148 -42.32 30.39 6.48
C ALA A 148 -42.22 31.61 7.40
N GLU A 149 -42.35 32.81 6.84
CA GLU A 149 -43.00 33.98 7.48
C GLU A 149 -43.28 35.07 6.41
N PRO A 150 -44.22 36.00 6.67
CA PRO A 150 -45.22 36.44 5.68
C PRO A 150 -45.25 37.96 5.40
N ALA A 151 -46.20 38.34 4.54
CA ALA A 151 -46.87 39.65 4.42
C ALA A 151 -46.19 40.81 3.67
N GLN A 152 -46.78 41.21 2.54
CA GLN A 152 -47.53 42.48 2.31
C GLN A 152 -47.72 42.70 0.79
N ASP A 153 -48.94 42.56 0.28
CA ASP A 153 -49.92 43.63 0.04
C ASP A 153 -49.59 44.50 -1.19
N LYS A 154 -50.25 44.18 -2.31
CA LYS A 154 -50.63 45.21 -3.29
C LYS A 154 -51.88 44.78 -4.06
N ILE A 155 -52.96 45.47 -3.69
CA ILE A 155 -54.31 45.49 -4.23
C ILE A 155 -54.33 45.81 -5.74
N ALA A 156 -55.16 45.10 -6.52
CA ALA A 156 -56.00 45.65 -7.59
C ALA A 156 -56.92 44.56 -8.22
N GLU A 157 -58.14 44.41 -7.68
CA GLU A 157 -59.36 44.19 -8.47
C GLU A 157 -59.67 45.48 -9.28
N PRO A 158 -60.51 45.52 -10.34
CA PRO A 158 -61.76 44.77 -10.57
C PRO A 158 -61.76 44.12 -12.00
N ASP A 159 -62.74 43.45 -12.59
CA ASP A 159 -64.16 43.74 -12.70
C ASP A 159 -64.85 42.59 -13.49
N ARG A 160 -66.01 42.15 -12.99
CA ARG A 160 -67.20 41.62 -13.69
C ARG A 160 -67.14 40.43 -14.70
N VAL A 161 -67.70 39.32 -14.21
CA VAL A 161 -68.71 38.36 -14.76
C VAL A 161 -69.57 38.84 -15.98
N PRO A 162 -70.45 37.99 -16.61
CA PRO A 162 -70.57 36.52 -16.77
C PRO A 162 -70.73 36.16 -18.28
N SER A 163 -70.80 34.91 -18.76
CA SER A 163 -71.98 34.03 -18.78
C SER A 163 -71.74 32.88 -19.78
N ARG A 164 -72.31 31.72 -19.42
CA ARG A 164 -72.77 30.58 -20.24
C ARG A 164 -72.73 30.75 -21.77
N ILE A 165 -72.34 29.69 -22.48
CA ILE A 165 -73.24 28.62 -23.00
C ILE A 165 -72.43 27.31 -23.03
#